data_AF-A0A2N2XI91-F1
#
_entry.id   AF-A0A2N2XI91-F1
#
_cell.length_a   1.000
_cell.length_b   1.000
_cell.length_c   1.000
_cell.angle_alpha   90.00
_cell.angle_beta   90.00
_cell.angle_gamma   90.00
#
_symmetry.space_group_name_H-M   'P 1'
#
loop_
_entity.id
_entity.type
_entity.pdbx_description
1 polymer ?
#
loop_
_entity_poly.entity_id
_entity_poly.type
_entity_poly.pdbx_seq_one_letter_code
_entity_poly.pdbx_strand_id
1 'polypeptide(L)'
;MSSIFSKIVAGDIPSYKVAEDERFLAFFDISPLAEGHTLVIPKVEIGYLFAIDDVVLADMVVFAKKWILLPQPIVILKIQAFYLSYP
;
A
#
# COMPACT_ATOMS: atom_id res chain seq x y z
N MET A 1 -9.28 -2.69 15.14
CA MET A 1 -8.59 -4.00 15.01
C MET A 1 -7.38 -3.75 14.12
N SER A 2 -6.17 -4.10 14.56
CA SER A 2 -4.96 -3.88 13.78
C SER A 2 -4.87 -4.86 12.61
N SER A 3 -4.95 -4.37 11.37
CA SER A 3 -4.68 -5.19 10.19
C SER A 3 -3.22 -5.65 10.11
N ILE A 4 -2.94 -6.64 9.25
CA ILE A 4 -1.58 -7.09 8.93
C ILE A 4 -0.74 -5.90 8.41
N PHE A 5 -1.34 -4.98 7.66
CA PHE A 5 -0.67 -3.77 7.17
C PHE A 5 -0.30 -2.82 8.29
N SER A 6 -1.17 -2.61 9.29
CA SER A 6 -0.83 -1.80 10.48
C SER A 6 0.38 -2.37 11.22
N LYS A 7 0.50 -3.69 11.31
CA LYS A 7 1.68 -4.38 11.88
C LYS A 7 2.93 -4.22 11.02
N ILE A 8 2.79 -4.22 9.69
CA ILE A 8 3.90 -3.93 8.77
C ILE A 8 4.37 -2.48 8.92
N VAL A 9 3.45 -1.52 9.04
CA VAL A 9 3.77 -0.11 9.27
C VAL A 9 4.44 0.08 10.64
N ALA A 10 3.98 -0.62 11.67
CA ALA A 10 4.57 -0.60 13.02
C ALA A 10 5.95 -1.29 13.08
N GLY A 11 6.30 -2.12 12.09
CA GLY A 11 7.54 -2.90 12.09
C GLY A 11 7.47 -4.21 12.87
N ASP A 12 6.28 -4.61 13.32
CA ASP A 12 6.06 -5.89 14.03
C ASP A 12 6.23 -7.09 13.10
N ILE A 13 5.95 -6.91 11.81
CA ILE A 13 6.09 -7.94 10.78
C ILE A 13 7.17 -7.48 9.78
N PRO A 14 8.16 -8.33 9.45
CA PRO A 14 9.17 -7.99 8.46
C PRO A 14 8.53 -7.82 7.08
N SER A 15 8.88 -6.73 6.39
CA SER A 15 8.51 -6.49 5.00
C SER A 15 9.71 -5.93 4.23
N TYR A 16 9.78 -6.24 2.94
CA TYR A 16 10.78 -5.66 2.06
C TYR A 16 10.32 -4.27 1.62
N LYS A 17 10.68 -3.26 2.40
CA LYS A 17 10.37 -1.86 2.11
C LYS A 17 11.16 -1.38 0.90
N VAL A 18 10.46 -0.89 -0.10
CA VAL A 18 11.04 -0.26 -1.30
C VAL A 18 11.22 1.22 -1.05
N ALA A 19 10.21 1.86 -0.48
CA ALA A 19 10.23 3.27 -0.13
C ALA A 19 9.28 3.54 1.03
N GLU A 20 9.63 4.53 1.84
CA GLU A 20 8.82 4.96 2.97
C GLU A 20 8.86 6.48 3.06
N ASP A 21 7.71 7.08 3.29
CA ASP A 21 7.55 8.50 3.56
C ASP A 21 6.79 8.69 4.89
N GLU A 22 6.55 9.92 5.31
CA GLU A 22 5.80 10.24 6.53
C GLU A 22 4.36 9.70 6.48
N ARG A 23 3.77 9.63 5.28
CA ARG A 23 2.36 9.27 5.08
C ARG A 23 2.14 7.94 4.36
N PHE A 24 3.11 7.45 3.59
CA PHE A 24 2.96 6.29 2.72
C PHE A 24 4.10 5.29 2.89
N LEU A 25 3.80 4.02 2.60
CA LEU A 25 4.78 2.93 2.60
C LEU A 25 4.62 2.12 1.32
N ALA A 26 5.72 1.88 0.62
CA ALA A 26 5.83 0.97 -0.51
C ALA A 26 6.66 -0.26 -0.12
N PHE A 27 6.14 -1.46 -0.36
CA PHE A 27 6.83 -2.71 -0.03
C PHE A 27 6.43 -3.82 -1.01
N PHE A 28 7.26 -4.86 -1.13
CA PHE A 28 6.95 -5.99 -2.00
C PHE A 28 5.87 -6.90 -1.41
N ASP A 29 4.97 -7.39 -2.27
CA ASP A 29 4.01 -8.43 -1.89
C ASP A 29 4.77 -9.75 -1.62
N ILE A 30 4.35 -10.50 -0.61
CA ILE A 30 4.89 -11.82 -0.28
C ILE A 30 4.48 -12.89 -1.29
N SER A 31 3.35 -12.70 -1.97
CA SER A 31 2.84 -13.55 -3.04
C SER A 31 2.70 -12.73 -4.34
N PRO A 32 3.82 -12.31 -4.95
CA PRO A 32 3.81 -11.47 -6.13
C PRO A 32 3.17 -12.21 -7.30
N LEU A 33 2.23 -11.56 -7.99
CA LEU A 33 1.67 -12.08 -9.26
C LEU A 33 2.68 -12.03 -10.41
N ALA A 34 3.68 -11.16 -10.29
CA ALA A 34 4.74 -10.97 -11.26
C ALA A 34 5.94 -10.25 -10.61
N GLU A 35 7.08 -10.31 -11.26
CA GLU A 35 8.32 -9.73 -10.75
C GLU A 35 8.18 -8.22 -10.54
N GLY A 36 8.65 -7.72 -9.38
CA GLY A 36 8.53 -6.31 -9.02
C GLY A 36 7.15 -5.87 -8.47
N HIS A 37 6.26 -6.80 -8.14
CA HIS A 37 4.94 -6.48 -7.56
C HIS A 37 5.09 -5.72 -6.23
N THR A 38 4.79 -4.42 -6.29
CA THR A 38 4.95 -3.51 -5.16
C THR A 38 3.59 -2.97 -4.74
N LEU A 39 3.31 -3.03 -3.43
CA LEU A 39 2.12 -2.47 -2.81
C LEU A 39 2.45 -1.11 -2.21
N VAL A 40 1.59 -0.13 -2.46
CA VAL A 40 1.64 1.20 -1.84
C VAL A 40 0.43 1.33 -0.91
N ILE A 41 0.69 1.63 0.36
CA ILE A 41 -0.34 1.82 1.37
C ILE A 41 -0.16 3.15 2.10
N PRO A 42 -1.25 3.80 2.54
CA PRO A 42 -1.17 4.85 3.55
C PRO A 42 -0.79 4.25 4.91
N LYS A 43 -0.05 5.01 5.73
CA LYS A 43 0.24 4.64 7.12
C LYS A 43 -0.98 4.75 8.04
N VAL A 44 -2.02 5.45 7.57
CA VAL A 44 -3.31 5.52 8.23
C VAL A 44 -4.15 4.31 7.82
N GLU A 45 -4.71 3.61 8.80
CA GLU A 45 -5.57 2.46 8.55
C GLU A 45 -6.93 2.92 8.02
N ILE A 46 -7.18 2.65 6.74
CA ILE A 46 -8.43 3.00 6.06
C ILE A 46 -9.00 1.74 5.43
N GLY A 47 -10.19 1.33 5.87
CA GLY A 47 -10.82 0.06 5.47
C GLY A 47 -11.52 0.10 4.11
N TYR A 48 -11.65 1.27 3.48
CA TYR A 48 -12.36 1.44 2.21
C TYR A 48 -11.71 2.52 1.35
N LEU A 49 -11.46 2.20 0.08
CA LEU A 49 -10.79 3.11 -0.86
C LEU A 49 -11.48 4.47 -0.98
N PHE A 50 -12.80 4.50 -1.09
CA PHE A 50 -13.56 5.76 -1.25
C PHE A 50 -13.83 6.48 0.07
N ALA A 51 -13.35 5.93 1.21
CA ALA A 51 -13.32 6.65 2.47
C ALA A 51 -12.00 7.44 2.66
N ILE A 52 -11.07 7.33 1.71
CA ILE A 52 -9.84 8.13 1.68
C ILE A 52 -10.18 9.53 1.19
N ASP A 53 -9.62 10.55 1.85
CA ASP A 53 -9.70 11.94 1.41
C ASP A 53 -9.01 12.12 0.05
N ASP A 54 -9.62 12.92 -0.84
CA ASP A 54 -9.14 13.11 -2.22
C ASP A 54 -7.68 13.60 -2.29
N VAL A 55 -7.24 14.40 -1.32
CA VAL A 55 -5.85 14.89 -1.24
C VAL A 55 -4.91 13.74 -0.91
N VAL A 56 -5.29 12.90 0.06
CA VAL A 56 -4.50 11.71 0.44
C VAL A 56 -4.41 10.74 -0.73
N LEU A 57 -5.51 10.53 -1.46
CA LEU A 57 -5.55 9.66 -2.63
C LEU A 57 -4.64 10.21 -3.74
N ALA A 58 -4.72 11.51 -4.04
CA ALA A 58 -3.87 12.16 -5.04
C ALA A 58 -2.38 12.04 -4.67
N ASP A 59 -2.02 12.33 -3.41
CA ASP A 59 -0.66 12.22 -2.92
C ASP A 59 -0.12 10.78 -3.00
N MET A 60 -0.96 9.79 -2.71
CA MET A 60 -0.59 8.38 -2.80
C MET A 60 -0.28 7.97 -4.25
N VAL A 61 -1.07 8.45 -5.21
CA VAL A 61 -0.84 8.19 -6.64
C VAL A 61 0.44 8.89 -7.12
N VAL A 62 0.70 10.12 -6.66
CA VAL A 62 1.95 10.84 -6.96
C VAL A 62 3.15 10.12 -6.36
N PHE A 63 3.05 9.63 -5.13
CA PHE A 63 4.07 8.83 -4.47
C PHE A 63 4.35 7.55 -5.28
N ALA A 64 3.31 6.79 -5.63
CA ALA A 64 3.43 5.59 -6.46
C ALA A 64 4.12 5.87 -7.81
N LYS A 65 3.77 6.99 -8.46
CA LYS A 65 4.37 7.41 -9.74
C LYS A 65 5.88 7.66 -9.62
N LYS A 66 6.39 8.16 -8.49
CA LYS A 66 7.84 8.36 -8.29
C LYS A 66 8.61 7.05 -8.35
N TRP A 67 8.01 5.97 -7.87
CA TRP A 67 8.67 4.68 -7.72
C TRP A 67 8.44 3.71 -8.89
N ILE A 68 7.55 4.07 -9.83
CA ILE A 68 7.27 3.29 -11.05
C ILE A 68 8.44 3.29 -12.05
N LEU A 69 9.44 4.17 -11.88
CA LEU A 69 10.61 4.27 -12.75
C LEU A 69 11.72 3.25 -12.41
N LEU A 70 11.52 2.45 -11.36
CA LEU A 70 12.43 1.35 -11.06
C LEU A 70 12.28 0.24 -12.13
N PRO A 71 13.35 -0.50 -12.46
CA PRO A 71 13.43 -1.37 -13.63
C PRO A 71 12.43 -2.54 -13.68
N GLN A 72 11.55 -2.68 -12.68
CA GLN A 72 10.59 -3.78 -12.53
C GLN A 72 9.24 -3.27 -11.94
N PRO A 73 8.38 -2.52 -12.67
CA PRO A 73 7.14 -2.02 -12.06
C PRO A 73 5.92 -2.83 -12.51
N ILE A 74 5.36 -3.62 -11.57
CA ILE A 74 3.91 -3.81 -11.52
C ILE A 74 3.46 -3.20 -10.20
N VAL A 75 3.07 -1.93 -10.27
CA VAL A 75 2.48 -1.23 -9.13
C VAL A 75 1.00 -1.56 -9.11
N ILE A 76 0.59 -2.45 -8.21
CA ILE A 76 -0.82 -2.63 -7.89
C ILE A 76 -1.10 -1.73 -6.68
N LEU A 77 -1.88 -0.68 -6.91
CA LEU A 77 -2.49 0.11 -5.84
C LEU A 77 -3.53 -0.78 -5.15
N LYS A 78 -3.07 -1.59 -4.19
CA LYS A 78 -3.92 -2.48 -3.41
C LYS A 78 -4.31 -1.76 -2.14
N ILE A 79 -5.37 -0.97 -2.21
CA ILE A 79 -6.10 -0.58 -1.02
C ILE A 79 -7.07 -1.72 -0.76
N GLN A 80 -6.80 -2.51 0.27
CA GLN A 80 -7.67 -3.59 0.65
C GLN A 80 -8.92 -2.98 1.27
N ALA A 81 -9.89 -2.66 0.41
CA ALA A 81 -11.27 -2.49 0.82
C ALA A 81 -11.68 -3.80 1.50
N PHE A 82 -12.00 -3.73 2.79
CA PHE A 82 -12.73 -4.80 3.45
C PHE A 82 -14.09 -4.85 2.74
N TYR A 83 -14.22 -5.72 1.74
CA TYR A 83 -15.53 -6.28 1.43
C TYR A 83 -15.88 -7.13 2.66
N LEU A 84 -16.51 -6.48 3.64
CA LEU A 84 -17.55 -7.13 4.41
C LEU A 84 -18.38 -7.89 3.37
N SER A 85 -18.32 -9.22 3.46
CA SER A 85 -19.31 -10.09 2.87
C SER A 85 -20.67 -9.49 3.24
N TYR A 86 -21.30 -8.81 2.29
CA TYR A 86 -22.74 -8.66 2.36
C TYR A 86 -23.31 -10.07 2.17
N PRO A 87 -24.31 -10.47 2.98
CA PRO A 87 -24.82 -11.83 3.03
C PRO A 87 -25.30 -12.34 1.65
#